data_AF-A0A1V1NU49-F1
#
_entry.id   AF-A0A1V1NU49-F1
#
_cell.length_a   1.000
_cell.length_b   1.000
_cell.length_c   1.000
_cell.angle_alpha   90.00
_cell.angle_beta   90.00
_cell.angle_gamma   90.00
#
_symmetry.space_group_name_H-M   'P 1'
#
loop_
_entity.id
_entity.type
_entity.pdbx_description
1 polymer ?
#
loop_
_entity_poly.entity_id
_entity_poly.type
_entity_poly.pdbx_seq_one_letter_code
_entity_poly.pdbx_strand_id
1 'polypeptide(L)'
;MNRRNIFLILLSIYCVFSIPGKVIAADLPRIMIFGEDEDRDTIKRSSPVFKDVLEFFSNEFKNEGFDVKDETALTHETHIQGKTRRSDAELIQIGKDVGMDVICMFSIYSNVKLITTIA
;
A
#
# COMPACT_ATOMS: atom_id res chain seq x y z
N MET A 1 -45.97 11.56 -36.50
CA MET A 1 -44.50 11.65 -36.38
C MET A 1 -43.87 10.84 -37.51
N ASN A 2 -43.12 11.46 -38.42
CA ASN A 2 -42.67 10.82 -39.65
C ASN A 2 -41.62 9.72 -39.38
N ARG A 3 -41.64 8.62 -40.15
CA ARG A 3 -40.66 7.51 -40.04
C ARG A 3 -39.20 8.00 -40.11
N ARG A 4 -38.94 9.06 -40.91
CA ARG A 4 -37.63 9.73 -40.98
C ARG A 4 -37.22 10.38 -39.66
N ASN A 5 -38.16 10.99 -38.93
CA ASN A 5 -37.87 11.64 -37.66
C ASN A 5 -37.65 10.60 -36.55
N ILE A 6 -38.37 9.47 -36.60
CA ILE A 6 -38.16 8.34 -35.66
C ILE A 6 -36.76 7.75 -35.85
N PHE A 7 -36.32 7.58 -37.10
CA PHE A 7 -34.98 7.04 -37.40
C PHE A 7 -33.86 7.97 -36.89
N LEU A 8 -34.01 9.28 -37.07
CA LEU A 8 -33.03 10.26 -36.59
C LEU A 8 -32.94 10.32 -35.06
N ILE A 9 -34.07 10.15 -34.36
CA ILE A 9 -34.11 10.09 -32.89
C ILE A 9 -33.43 8.82 -32.37
N LEU A 10 -33.65 7.68 -33.02
CA LEU A 10 -32.99 6.43 -32.62
C LEU A 10 -31.48 6.49 -32.85
N LEU A 11 -31.04 7.13 -33.94
CA LEU A 11 -29.63 7.31 -34.25
C LEU A 11 -28.92 8.22 -33.24
N SER A 12 -29.55 9.32 -32.81
CA SER A 12 -28.95 10.22 -31.82
C SER A 12 -28.82 9.57 -30.44
N ILE A 13 -29.81 8.77 -30.02
CA ILE A 13 -29.76 8.02 -28.76
C ILE A 13 -28.62 7.00 -28.78
N TYR A 14 -28.43 6.29 -29.91
CA TYR A 14 -27.35 5.31 -30.06
C TYR A 14 -25.95 5.95 -30.00
N CYS A 15 -25.78 7.14 -30.57
CA CYS A 15 -24.52 7.89 -30.49
C CYS A 15 -24.19 8.36 -29.07
N VAL A 16 -25.19 8.78 -28.29
CA VAL A 16 -24.98 9.18 -26.88
C VAL A 16 -24.59 7.98 -26.01
N PHE A 17 -25.12 6.79 -26.30
CA PHE A 17 -24.80 5.57 -25.56
C PHE A 17 -23.42 4.99 -25.89
N SER A 18 -22.80 5.41 -27.00
CA SER A 18 -21.51 4.90 -27.48
C SER A 18 -20.32 5.81 -27.15
N ILE A 19 -20.50 6.83 -26.31
CA ILE A 19 -19.38 7.67 -25.86
C ILE A 19 -18.51 6.80 -24.92
N PRO A 20 -17.28 6.40 -25.31
CA PRO A 20 -16.41 5.70 -24.38
C PRO A 20 -16.09 6.66 -23.23
N GLY A 21 -16.47 6.28 -22.01
CA GLY A 21 -16.01 6.97 -20.82
C GLY A 21 -14.48 6.97 -20.79
N LYS A 22 -13.86 8.07 -20.36
CA LYS A 22 -12.42 8.07 -20.07
C LYS A 22 -12.19 7.14 -18.88
N VAL A 23 -11.77 5.91 -19.16
CA VAL A 23 -11.22 5.02 -18.13
C VAL A 23 -9.84 5.56 -17.81
N ILE A 24 -9.72 6.27 -16.69
CA ILE A 24 -8.41 6.60 -16.12
C ILE A 24 -7.95 5.32 -15.42
N ALA A 25 -7.31 4.43 -16.18
CA ALA A 25 -6.47 3.39 -15.60
C ALA A 25 -5.17 4.09 -15.16
N ALA A 26 -5.23 4.82 -14.05
CA ALA A 26 -4.02 5.22 -13.34
C ALA A 26 -3.53 3.96 -12.63
N ASP A 27 -2.36 3.48 -13.03
CA ASP A 27 -1.69 2.40 -12.30
C ASP A 27 -1.46 2.90 -10.87
N LEU A 28 -1.97 2.16 -9.88
CA LEU A 28 -1.81 2.55 -8.48
C LEU A 28 -0.34 2.38 -8.10
N PRO A 29 0.24 3.31 -7.31
CA PRO A 29 1.65 3.26 -6.98
C PRO A 29 2.01 1.97 -6.26
N ARG A 30 3.19 1.45 -6.55
CA ARG A 30 3.71 0.26 -5.88
C ARG A 30 4.32 0.66 -4.53
N ILE A 31 3.82 0.05 -3.46
CA ILE A 31 4.15 0.42 -2.09
C ILE A 31 5.01 -0.66 -1.46
N MET A 32 6.15 -0.25 -0.89
CA MET A 32 6.97 -1.08 -0.03
C MET A 32 6.77 -0.70 1.43
N ILE A 33 6.48 -1.67 2.30
CA ILE A 33 6.30 -1.44 3.74
C ILE A 33 7.51 -1.92 4.52
N PHE A 34 8.06 -1.05 5.37
CA PHE A 34 9.12 -1.36 6.32
C PHE A 34 8.70 -0.96 7.74
N GLY A 35 8.94 -1.83 8.70
CA GLY A 35 8.80 -1.46 10.11
C GLY A 35 10.15 -1.25 10.77
N GLU A 36 10.32 -0.14 11.47
CA GLU A 36 11.53 0.25 12.18
C GLU A 36 11.43 -0.19 13.65
N ASP A 37 12.51 -0.78 14.18
CA ASP A 37 12.59 -1.29 15.55
C ASP A 37 13.89 -0.87 16.28
N GLU A 38 14.56 0.19 15.82
CA GLU A 38 15.85 0.66 16.37
C GLU A 38 15.69 1.34 17.74
N ASP A 39 14.55 2.00 17.98
CA ASP A 39 14.32 2.77 19.21
C ASP A 39 13.99 1.85 20.39
N ARG A 40 14.55 2.13 21.57
CA ARG A 40 14.40 1.31 22.79
C ARG A 40 12.95 1.23 23.26
N ASP A 41 12.16 2.24 22.95
CA ASP A 41 10.75 2.33 23.35
C ASP A 41 9.80 1.75 22.27
N THR A 42 10.35 1.23 21.17
CA THR A 42 9.56 0.61 20.11
C THR A 42 9.37 -0.90 20.32
N ILE A 43 8.24 -1.39 19.84
CA ILE A 43 7.93 -2.81 19.82
C ILE A 43 8.83 -3.48 18.78
N LYS A 44 9.61 -4.47 19.24
CA LYS A 44 10.51 -5.25 18.39
C LYS A 44 9.78 -5.94 17.25
N ARG A 45 10.45 -6.06 16.10
CA ARG A 45 9.93 -6.77 14.91
C ARG A 45 9.58 -8.24 15.16
N SER A 46 10.22 -8.88 16.15
CA SER A 46 9.91 -10.26 16.54
C SER A 46 8.59 -10.42 17.30
N SER A 47 7.99 -9.32 17.76
CA SER A 47 6.73 -9.34 18.52
C SER A 47 5.56 -9.75 17.62
N PRO A 48 4.59 -10.54 18.13
CA PRO A 48 3.33 -10.81 17.42
C PRO A 48 2.62 -9.52 17.01
N VAL A 49 2.56 -8.53 17.91
CA VAL A 49 1.91 -7.23 17.66
C VAL A 49 2.49 -6.53 16.43
N PHE A 50 3.80 -6.63 16.22
CA PHE A 50 4.43 -6.03 15.05
C PHE A 50 3.99 -6.71 13.76
N LYS A 51 3.92 -8.05 13.76
CA LYS A 51 3.46 -8.82 12.61
C LYS A 51 2.00 -8.54 12.29
N ASP A 52 1.16 -8.45 13.32
CA ASP A 52 -0.26 -8.15 13.16
C ASP A 52 -0.47 -6.76 12.53
N VAL A 53 0.29 -5.76 12.97
CA VAL A 53 0.23 -4.40 12.40
C VAL A 53 0.74 -4.38 10.96
N LEU A 54 1.84 -5.08 10.66
CA LEU A 54 2.36 -5.20 9.29
C LEU A 54 1.34 -5.86 8.36
N GLU A 55 0.72 -6.95 8.80
CA GLU A 55 -0.31 -7.65 8.05
C GLU A 55 -1.55 -6.78 7.84
N PHE A 56 -1.98 -6.05 8.87
CA PHE A 56 -3.09 -5.10 8.77
C PHE A 56 -2.84 -4.04 7.70
N PHE A 57 -1.69 -3.36 7.72
CA PHE A 57 -1.35 -2.36 6.70
C PHE A 57 -1.26 -2.97 5.31
N SER A 58 -0.65 -4.15 5.18
CA SER A 58 -0.54 -4.85 3.90
C SER A 58 -1.91 -5.17 3.30
N ASN A 59 -2.83 -5.67 4.14
CA ASN A 59 -4.17 -6.00 3.71
C ASN A 59 -4.99 -4.74 3.36
N GLU A 60 -4.88 -3.68 4.16
CA GLU A 60 -5.62 -2.44 3.90
C GLU A 60 -5.17 -1.78 2.59
N PHE A 61 -3.86 -1.69 2.35
CA PHE A 61 -3.36 -1.15 1.08
C PHE A 61 -3.72 -2.04 -0.12
N LYS A 62 -3.73 -3.36 0.03
CA LYS A 62 -4.22 -4.27 -1.02
C LYS A 62 -5.72 -4.09 -1.29
N ASN A 63 -6.52 -3.89 -0.25
CA ASN A 63 -7.97 -3.65 -0.37
C ASN A 63 -8.27 -2.35 -1.13
N GLU A 64 -7.44 -1.32 -0.94
CA GLU A 64 -7.50 -0.07 -1.71
C GLU A 64 -6.95 -0.19 -3.14
N GLY A 65 -6.41 -1.37 -3.51
CA GLY A 65 -5.96 -1.69 -4.86
C GLY A 65 -4.47 -1.43 -5.15
N PHE A 66 -3.67 -1.06 -4.15
CA PHE A 66 -2.23 -0.85 -4.33
C PHE A 66 -1.48 -2.18 -4.50
N ASP A 67 -0.40 -2.19 -5.30
CA ASP A 67 0.55 -3.32 -5.33
C ASP A 67 1.51 -3.18 -4.14
N VAL A 68 1.30 -4.02 -3.13
CA VAL A 68 2.05 -3.96 -1.87
C VAL A 68 3.08 -5.07 -1.83
N LYS A 69 4.34 -4.69 -1.58
CA LYS A 69 5.44 -5.60 -1.27
C LYS A 69 5.91 -5.37 0.16
N ASP A 70 6.08 -6.46 0.90
CA ASP A 70 6.75 -6.42 2.19
C ASP A 70 8.24 -6.80 2.05
N GLU A 71 9.01 -6.56 3.11
CA GLU A 71 10.44 -6.87 3.16
C GLU A 71 10.76 -8.38 3.02
N THR A 72 9.83 -9.26 3.42
CA THR A 72 10.00 -10.71 3.37
C THR A 72 9.82 -11.23 1.94
N ALA A 73 8.84 -10.71 1.21
CA ALA A 73 8.58 -11.02 -0.18
C ALA A 73 9.75 -10.60 -1.09
N LEU A 74 10.45 -9.53 -0.73
CA LEU A 74 11.62 -9.02 -1.46
C LEU A 74 12.95 -9.62 -1.02
N THR A 75 12.96 -10.39 0.08
CA THR A 75 14.15 -11.11 0.54
C THR A 75 14.62 -12.17 -0.48
N HIS A 76 13.73 -12.67 -1.34
CA HIS A 76 14.06 -13.74 -2.27
C HIS A 76 15.01 -13.33 -3.41
N GLU A 77 15.16 -12.04 -3.72
CA GLU A 77 15.91 -11.61 -4.91
C GLU A 77 17.23 -10.88 -4.61
N THR A 78 17.36 -10.07 -3.55
CA THR A 78 18.58 -9.21 -3.48
C THR A 78 19.13 -8.75 -2.13
N HIS A 79 18.49 -8.86 -0.96
CA HIS A 79 19.06 -8.18 0.23
C HIS A 79 18.95 -8.90 1.57
N ILE A 80 20.09 -8.87 2.28
CA ILE A 80 20.38 -9.45 3.59
C ILE A 80 19.34 -9.02 4.63
N GLN A 81 18.66 -10.00 5.24
CA GLN A 81 17.90 -9.82 6.48
C GLN A 81 18.88 -9.59 7.64
N GLY A 82 18.54 -8.67 8.56
CA GLY A 82 19.21 -8.59 9.86
C GLY A 82 20.16 -7.40 10.09
N LYS A 83 20.04 -6.30 9.35
CA LYS A 83 20.64 -5.02 9.78
C LYS A 83 19.61 -4.18 10.53
N THR A 84 19.93 -3.86 11.79
CA THR A 84 19.14 -3.05 12.73
C THR A 84 18.89 -1.62 12.25
N ARG A 85 19.61 -1.19 11.20
CA ARG A 85 19.44 0.11 10.56
C ARG A 85 19.85 0.03 9.10
N ARG A 86 18.93 0.32 8.18
CA ARG A 86 19.26 0.68 6.80
C ARG A 86 19.18 2.20 6.70
N SER A 87 20.18 2.83 6.09
CA SER A 87 20.10 4.28 5.87
C SER A 87 18.97 4.61 4.88
N ASP A 88 18.38 5.81 4.98
CA ASP A 88 17.36 6.25 4.01
C ASP A 88 17.84 6.10 2.56
N ALA A 89 19.12 6.39 2.31
CA ALA A 89 19.74 6.20 1.00
C ALA A 89 19.74 4.73 0.54
N GLU A 90 19.99 3.79 1.46
CA GLU A 90 19.91 2.35 1.18
C GLU A 90 18.47 1.91 0.93
N LEU A 91 17.51 2.38 1.73
CA LEU A 91 16.08 2.07 1.54
C LEU A 91 15.54 2.60 0.21
N ILE A 92 15.90 3.84 -0.14
CA ILE A 92 15.54 4.44 -1.43
C ILE A 92 16.19 3.65 -2.57
N GLN A 93 17.43 3.20 -2.42
CA GLN A 93 18.09 2.40 -3.45
C GLN A 93 17.39 1.04 -3.62
N ILE A 94 17.05 0.35 -2.52
CA ILE A 94 16.29 -0.91 -2.56
C ILE A 94 14.93 -0.69 -3.24
N GLY A 95 14.21 0.37 -2.86
CA GLY A 95 12.93 0.72 -3.49
C GLY A 95 13.08 0.93 -4.99
N LYS A 96 14.11 1.66 -5.44
CA LYS A 96 14.40 1.86 -6.86
C LYS A 96 14.76 0.56 -7.58
N ASP A 97 15.58 -0.29 -6.97
CA ASP A 97 16.03 -1.55 -7.57
C ASP A 97 14.86 -2.52 -7.79
N VAL A 98 13.89 -2.52 -6.88
CA VAL A 98 12.66 -3.32 -6.96
C VAL A 98 11.57 -2.63 -7.81
N GLY A 99 11.73 -1.34 -8.11
CA GLY A 99 10.77 -0.52 -8.86
C GLY A 99 9.61 0.02 -8.03
N MET A 100 9.73 0.10 -6.72
CA MET A 100 8.70 0.65 -5.84
C MET A 100 8.62 2.18 -5.99
N ASP A 101 7.40 2.72 -5.97
CA ASP A 101 7.16 4.16 -6.11
C ASP A 101 7.13 4.87 -4.75
N VAL A 102 6.63 4.17 -3.73
CA VAL A 102 6.45 4.71 -2.37
C VAL A 102 7.00 3.73 -1.35
N ILE A 103 7.72 4.27 -0.37
CA ILE A 103 8.19 3.54 0.82
C ILE A 103 7.38 4.02 2.02
N CYS A 104 6.65 3.11 2.65
CA CYS A 104 5.93 3.33 3.90
C CYS A 104 6.77 2.79 5.06
N MET A 105 7.16 3.68 5.98
CA MET A 105 7.93 3.32 7.16
C MET A 105 7.10 3.55 8.42
N PHE A 106 7.07 2.58 9.33
CA PHE A 106 6.34 2.70 10.59
C PHE A 106 7.15 2.20 11.80
N SER A 107 6.92 2.82 12.95
CA SER A 107 7.51 2.42 14.23
C SER A 107 6.39 2.34 15.26
N ILE A 108 6.34 1.27 16.05
CA ILE A 108 5.25 1.05 17.01
C ILE A 108 5.75 1.37 18.40
N TYR A 109 5.15 2.38 19.05
CA TYR A 109 5.47 2.74 20.42
C TYR A 109 4.43 2.17 21.38
N SER A 110 4.88 1.45 22.41
CA SER A 110 3.98 0.98 23.46
C SER A 110 3.82 2.03 24.55
N ASN A 111 2.61 2.54 24.77
CA ASN A 111 2.29 3.30 25.98
C ASN A 111 1.68 2.34 27.01
N VAL A 112 2.50 1.79 27.90
CA VAL A 112 2.02 0.95 28.99
C VAL A 112 1.54 1.86 30.13
N LYS A 113 0.24 2.08 30.20
CA LYS A 113 -0.37 2.71 31.37
C LYS A 113 -0.38 1.69 32.51
N LEU A 114 0.53 1.84 33.47
CA LEU A 114 0.51 1.03 34.69
C LEU A 114 -0.84 1.25 35.40
N ILE A 115 -1.65 0.19 35.49
CA ILE A 115 -2.83 0.21 36.34
C ILE A 115 -2.32 0.05 37.76
N THR A 116 -2.21 1.17 38.47
CA THR A 116 -1.94 1.16 39.92
C THR A 116 -3.16 0.59 40.62
N THR A 117 -3.15 -0.72 40.88
CA THR A 117 -4.12 -1.36 41.78
C THR A 117 -3.86 -0.82 43.17
N ILE A 118 -4.73 0.08 43.62
CA ILE A 118 -4.73 0.57 45.00
C ILE A 118 -5.27 -0.61 45.85
N ALA A 119 -4.40 -1.14 46.70
CA ALA A 119 -4.74 -2.14 47.72
C ALA A 119 -5.39 -1.50 48.94
#